data_AF-A0A8J8A7G8-F1
#
_entry.id   AF-A0A8J8A7G8-F1
#
_cell.length_a   1.000
_cell.length_b   1.000
_cell.length_c   1.000
_cell.angle_alpha   90.00
_cell.angle_beta   90.00
_cell.angle_gamma   90.00
#
_symmetry.space_group_name_H-M   'P 1'
#
loop_
_entity.id
_entity.type
_entity.pdbx_description
1 polymer ?
#
loop_
_entity_poly.entity_id
_entity_poly.type
_entity_poly.pdbx_seq_one_letter_code
_entity_poly.pdbx_strand_id
1 'polypeptide(L)'
;MLKFGLWWVRWDENLRTYTSRMTLGGKRPTSYDEAVQWFKNRGFDRVVFLSGEGKGINYTGNGYDDGLRMALWLSSRIGSMNYYVPIPFYKYESKKPRDNPSEGFNNSYWKDWIDGVLSVVDSNRLGFYWSYESCLQTTPNDGTGVSVEFIQKMSNYVHDHGQELIWIPATGNRGVTYLRKDAFDGILKIGGYFDYVFVQPNYYQYPTLDEKGNHGLPYTYEKLVEKIRWIYEELPKKIKEQNPNSTTTVSIEMEADRTVRGIPCGYSSKCPENMTCDRNLKTCYENCKEHEHGKAINYALDYMRALHDIGWEPSDRAYYFSNDLKVIDALQERCRRELNEPYV
;
A
#
# COMPACT_ATOMS: atom_id res chain seq x y z
N MET A 1 -13.05 -11.43 -8.42
CA MET A 1 -12.48 -10.82 -7.22
C MET A 1 -11.00 -10.68 -7.45
N LEU A 2 -10.43 -9.48 -7.51
CA LEU A 2 -9.02 -9.27 -7.86
C LEU A 2 -8.15 -9.12 -6.60
N LYS A 3 -7.03 -9.83 -6.59
CA LYS A 3 -6.09 -9.85 -5.46
C LYS A 3 -4.81 -9.14 -5.86
N PHE A 4 -4.51 -8.05 -5.17
CA PHE A 4 -3.39 -7.15 -5.46
C PHE A 4 -2.23 -7.46 -4.52
N GLY A 5 -1.12 -7.95 -5.07
CA GLY A 5 0.12 -8.12 -4.30
C GLY A 5 0.96 -6.85 -4.32
N LEU A 6 1.44 -6.41 -3.16
CA LEU A 6 2.31 -5.23 -3.10
C LEU A 6 3.79 -5.62 -3.33
N TRP A 7 4.40 -5.09 -4.39
CA TRP A 7 5.75 -5.46 -4.84
C TRP A 7 6.76 -4.34 -4.58
N TRP A 8 7.68 -4.55 -3.64
CA TRP A 8 8.71 -3.58 -3.31
C TRP A 8 9.86 -3.53 -4.32
N VAL A 9 10.18 -2.32 -4.77
CA VAL A 9 11.35 -2.00 -5.60
C VAL A 9 12.21 -0.93 -4.95
N ARG A 10 13.47 -0.87 -5.36
CA ARG A 10 14.38 0.24 -5.00
C ARG A 10 15.33 0.56 -6.14
N TRP A 11 15.72 1.82 -6.23
CA TRP A 11 16.88 2.25 -6.98
C TRP A 11 18.15 1.72 -6.33
N ASP A 12 19.06 1.21 -7.15
CA ASP A 12 20.40 0.79 -6.77
C ASP A 12 21.40 1.74 -7.42
N GLU A 13 21.99 2.63 -6.61
CA GLU A 13 22.95 3.64 -7.08
C GLU A 13 24.21 3.03 -7.70
N ASN A 14 24.65 1.86 -7.23
CA ASN A 14 25.86 1.22 -7.74
C ASN A 14 25.62 0.65 -9.14
N LEU A 15 24.46 0.05 -9.34
CA LEU A 15 24.07 -0.54 -10.63
C LEU A 15 23.41 0.48 -11.56
N ARG A 16 23.06 1.67 -11.06
CA ARG A 16 22.28 2.70 -11.75
C ARG A 16 21.00 2.12 -12.38
N THR A 17 20.32 1.26 -11.65
CA THR A 17 19.10 0.59 -12.10
C THR A 17 18.18 0.24 -10.93
N TYR A 18 16.96 -0.17 -11.22
CA TYR A 18 16.04 -0.64 -10.19
C TYR A 18 16.29 -2.13 -9.86
N THR A 19 16.00 -2.50 -8.62
CA THR A 19 16.07 -3.88 -8.14
C THR A 19 14.76 -4.25 -7.44
N SER A 20 14.32 -5.50 -7.63
CA SER A 20 13.25 -6.07 -6.82
C SER A 20 13.78 -6.33 -5.41
N ARG A 21 13.01 -5.94 -4.39
CA ARG A 21 13.30 -6.30 -3.00
C ARG A 21 12.64 -7.60 -2.57
N MET A 22 11.80 -8.18 -3.43
CA MET A 22 11.01 -9.36 -3.09
C MET A 22 11.88 -10.60 -2.93
N THR A 23 11.56 -11.39 -1.90
CA THR A 23 12.22 -12.64 -1.56
C THR A 23 11.21 -13.74 -1.29
N LEU A 24 11.68 -14.99 -1.31
CA LEU A 24 10.93 -16.14 -0.85
C LEU A 24 11.75 -16.90 0.20
N GLY A 25 11.40 -16.74 1.47
CA GLY A 25 12.16 -17.33 2.57
C GLY A 25 13.57 -16.75 2.69
N GLY A 26 13.74 -15.47 2.37
CA GLY A 26 15.04 -14.79 2.29
C GLY A 26 15.83 -15.04 0.99
N LYS A 27 15.39 -15.96 0.12
CA LYS A 27 16.01 -16.18 -1.19
C LYS A 27 15.58 -15.08 -2.16
N ARG A 28 16.53 -14.44 -2.86
CA ARG A 28 16.23 -13.56 -3.99
C ARG A 28 15.89 -14.39 -5.24
N PRO A 29 14.99 -13.90 -6.11
CA PRO A 29 14.68 -14.59 -7.34
C PRO A 29 15.91 -14.58 -8.27
N THR A 30 16.10 -15.67 -9.01
CA THR A 30 17.14 -15.82 -10.03
C THR A 30 16.77 -15.11 -11.34
N SER A 31 15.48 -14.86 -11.55
CA SER A 31 14.92 -14.12 -12.68
C SER A 31 13.63 -13.40 -12.28
N TYR A 32 13.20 -12.41 -13.06
CA TYR A 32 11.91 -11.76 -12.80
C TYR A 32 10.72 -12.67 -13.11
N ASP A 33 10.85 -13.61 -14.03
CA ASP A 33 9.84 -14.65 -14.25
C ASP A 33 9.63 -15.50 -13.01
N GLU A 34 10.70 -15.90 -12.30
CA GLU A 34 10.59 -16.61 -11.02
C GLU A 34 9.83 -15.77 -9.99
N ALA A 35 10.14 -14.47 -9.90
CA ALA A 35 9.44 -13.55 -9.00
C ALA A 35 7.95 -13.42 -9.35
N VAL A 36 7.61 -13.27 -10.64
CA VAL A 36 6.21 -13.22 -11.12
C VAL A 36 5.47 -14.51 -10.77
N GLN A 37 6.11 -15.67 -10.98
CA GLN A 37 5.51 -16.96 -10.60
C GLN A 37 5.29 -17.08 -9.09
N TRP A 38 6.16 -16.48 -8.24
CA TRP A 38 5.91 -16.45 -6.80
C TRP A 38 4.61 -15.74 -6.45
N PHE A 39 4.27 -14.63 -7.12
CA PHE A 39 3.01 -13.93 -6.90
C PHE A 39 1.82 -14.74 -7.44
N LYS A 40 1.89 -15.20 -8.69
CA LYS A 40 0.81 -15.98 -9.33
C LYS A 40 0.46 -17.25 -8.56
N ASN A 41 1.46 -18.01 -8.11
CA ASN A 41 1.26 -19.24 -7.35
C ASN A 41 0.58 -19.03 -5.99
N ARG A 42 0.52 -17.78 -5.51
CA ARG A 42 -0.18 -17.39 -4.26
C ARG A 42 -1.56 -16.81 -4.51
N GLY A 43 -1.99 -16.73 -5.77
CA GLY A 43 -3.32 -16.27 -6.15
C GLY A 43 -3.42 -14.77 -6.38
N PHE A 44 -2.32 -14.05 -6.57
CA PHE A 44 -2.37 -12.63 -6.95
C PHE A 44 -2.64 -12.48 -8.44
N ASP A 45 -3.61 -11.64 -8.78
CA ASP A 45 -4.02 -11.33 -10.17
C ASP A 45 -3.25 -10.12 -10.72
N ARG A 46 -2.92 -9.17 -9.83
CA ARG A 46 -2.30 -7.88 -10.16
C ARG A 46 -1.21 -7.55 -9.14
N VAL A 47 -0.24 -6.71 -9.53
CA VAL A 47 0.73 -6.16 -8.58
C VAL A 47 0.76 -4.64 -8.58
N VAL A 48 0.95 -4.07 -7.38
CA VAL A 48 1.18 -2.64 -7.20
C VAL A 48 2.64 -2.46 -6.78
N PHE A 49 3.41 -1.72 -7.58
CA PHE A 49 4.81 -1.49 -7.25
C PHE A 49 4.95 -0.42 -6.16
N LEU A 50 5.66 -0.78 -5.09
CA LEU A 50 5.91 0.08 -3.92
C LEU A 50 7.35 0.55 -3.88
N SER A 51 7.53 1.77 -3.37
CA SER A 51 8.84 2.41 -3.23
C SER A 51 8.99 3.25 -1.96
N GLY A 52 8.14 3.03 -0.95
CA GLY A 52 8.13 3.82 0.28
C GLY A 52 7.79 5.28 0.00
N GLU A 53 6.65 5.50 -0.65
CA GLU A 53 6.17 6.82 -1.09
C GLU A 53 7.14 7.55 -2.03
N GLY A 54 7.96 6.84 -2.80
CA GLY A 54 8.94 7.40 -3.74
C GLY A 54 10.37 7.49 -3.22
N LYS A 55 10.65 7.18 -1.95
CA LYS A 55 12.00 7.23 -1.36
C LYS A 55 12.96 6.22 -1.99
N GLY A 56 12.43 5.10 -2.48
CA GLY A 56 13.16 4.07 -3.21
C GLY A 56 13.24 4.32 -4.72
N ILE A 57 12.82 5.47 -5.23
CA ILE A 57 12.84 5.79 -6.65
C ILE A 57 13.85 6.89 -6.94
N ASN A 58 14.67 6.71 -7.98
CA ASN A 58 15.65 7.71 -8.42
C ASN A 58 14.99 9.08 -8.61
N TYR A 59 15.71 10.16 -8.32
CA TYR A 59 15.21 11.52 -8.52
C TYR A 59 16.29 12.39 -9.14
N THR A 60 16.14 12.70 -10.43
CA THR A 60 17.01 13.63 -11.16
C THR A 60 16.44 15.05 -11.20
N GLY A 61 15.17 15.21 -10.86
CA GLY A 61 14.40 16.45 -11.06
C GLY A 61 13.74 16.52 -12.43
N ASN A 62 14.03 15.60 -13.36
CA ASN A 62 13.31 15.45 -14.61
C ASN A 62 12.27 14.32 -14.48
N GLY A 63 11.01 14.69 -14.30
CA GLY A 63 9.92 13.73 -14.13
C GLY A 63 9.83 12.75 -15.30
N TYR A 64 9.91 13.25 -16.53
CA TYR A 64 9.80 12.46 -17.75
C TYR A 64 10.87 11.37 -17.83
N ASP A 65 12.15 11.74 -17.68
CA ASP A 65 13.25 10.78 -17.78
C ASP A 65 13.21 9.72 -16.67
N ASP A 66 12.85 10.14 -15.46
CA ASP A 66 12.75 9.24 -14.30
C ASP A 66 11.59 8.25 -14.47
N GLY A 67 10.43 8.72 -14.97
CA GLY A 67 9.26 7.90 -15.29
C GLY A 67 9.50 6.92 -16.43
N LEU A 68 10.11 7.40 -17.53
CA LEU A 68 10.53 6.58 -18.67
C LEU A 68 11.46 5.45 -18.21
N ARG A 69 12.45 5.75 -17.36
CA ARG A 69 13.39 4.74 -16.85
C ARG A 69 12.68 3.66 -16.03
N MET A 70 11.71 4.04 -15.19
CA MET A 70 10.90 3.08 -14.43
C MET A 70 10.09 2.19 -15.38
N ALA A 71 9.42 2.77 -16.38
CA ALA A 71 8.59 2.04 -17.31
C ALA A 71 9.39 1.05 -18.19
N LEU A 72 10.57 1.45 -18.67
CA LEU A 72 11.49 0.54 -19.38
C LEU A 72 11.97 -0.61 -18.49
N TRP A 73 12.23 -0.34 -17.20
CA TRP A 73 12.61 -1.39 -16.27
C TRP A 73 11.48 -2.39 -16.04
N LEU A 74 10.26 -1.90 -15.80
CA LEU A 74 9.08 -2.74 -15.55
C LEU A 74 8.70 -3.60 -16.77
N SER A 75 8.56 -2.96 -17.94
CA SER A 75 8.13 -3.63 -19.17
C SER A 75 9.07 -4.75 -19.61
N SER A 76 10.37 -4.58 -19.40
CA SER A 76 11.36 -5.61 -19.73
C SER A 76 11.43 -6.78 -18.72
N ARG A 77 10.67 -6.75 -17.61
CA ARG A 77 10.84 -7.67 -16.48
C ARG A 77 9.57 -8.32 -15.96
N ILE A 78 8.41 -7.68 -16.08
CA ILE A 78 7.16 -8.11 -15.41
C ILE A 78 6.16 -8.71 -16.42
N GLY A 79 6.60 -8.98 -17.65
CA GLY A 79 5.79 -9.12 -18.87
C GLY A 79 4.68 -10.18 -18.93
N SER A 80 4.39 -10.91 -17.85
CA SER A 80 3.23 -11.78 -17.76
C SER A 80 2.25 -11.45 -16.63
N MET A 81 2.45 -10.35 -15.89
CA MET A 81 1.56 -9.96 -14.79
C MET A 81 1.09 -8.53 -14.94
N ASN A 82 -0.21 -8.32 -14.78
CA ASN A 82 -0.80 -6.99 -14.81
C ASN A 82 -0.34 -6.16 -13.61
N TYR A 83 -0.02 -4.89 -13.83
CA TYR A 83 0.59 -4.06 -12.80
C TYR A 83 0.24 -2.58 -12.83
N TYR A 84 0.49 -1.92 -11.69
CA TYR A 84 0.40 -0.47 -11.51
C TYR A 84 1.76 0.14 -11.22
N VAL A 85 2.06 1.26 -11.87
CA VAL A 85 3.32 2.01 -11.70
C VAL A 85 3.15 3.03 -10.58
N PRO A 86 4.06 3.11 -9.58
CA PRO A 86 3.99 4.15 -8.58
C PRO A 86 4.23 5.52 -9.21
N ILE A 87 3.41 6.50 -8.84
CA ILE A 87 3.69 7.91 -8.97
C ILE A 87 4.38 8.34 -7.67
N PRO A 88 5.70 8.57 -7.68
CA PRO A 88 6.47 8.75 -6.45
C PRO A 88 6.26 10.13 -5.84
N PHE A 89 5.95 10.20 -4.55
CA PHE A 89 5.67 11.49 -3.89
C PHE A 89 6.92 12.20 -3.36
N TYR A 90 7.77 11.50 -2.61
CA TYR A 90 8.98 12.06 -2.02
C TYR A 90 10.22 11.89 -2.93
N LYS A 91 11.17 12.81 -2.76
CA LYS A 91 12.52 12.70 -3.34
C LYS A 91 13.24 11.47 -2.78
N TYR A 92 14.17 10.94 -3.56
CA TYR A 92 15.01 9.80 -3.19
C TYR A 92 15.62 10.02 -1.79
N GLU A 93 15.46 9.04 -0.91
CA GLU A 93 15.94 9.05 0.48
C GLU A 93 15.54 10.30 1.31
N SER A 94 14.42 10.96 0.97
CA SER A 94 13.99 12.21 1.58
C SER A 94 12.55 12.19 2.09
N LYS A 95 12.21 13.19 2.93
CA LYS A 95 10.82 13.54 3.28
C LYS A 95 10.33 14.79 2.53
N LYS A 96 11.13 15.32 1.60
CA LYS A 96 10.73 16.45 0.77
C LYS A 96 9.93 15.95 -0.44
N PRO A 97 8.74 16.49 -0.72
CA PRO A 97 8.01 16.20 -1.96
C PRO A 97 8.89 16.43 -3.19
N ARG A 98 8.65 15.70 -4.28
CA ARG A 98 9.42 15.84 -5.53
C ARG A 98 9.30 17.23 -6.12
N ASP A 99 8.12 17.80 -6.02
CA ASP A 99 7.79 19.14 -6.48
C ASP A 99 6.87 19.85 -5.47
N ASN A 100 6.48 21.08 -5.72
CA ASN A 100 5.50 21.80 -4.90
C ASN A 100 4.07 21.49 -5.40
N PRO A 101 3.25 20.71 -4.67
CA PRO A 101 1.89 20.38 -5.12
C PRO A 101 0.99 21.62 -5.28
N SER A 102 1.30 22.71 -4.56
CA SER A 102 0.55 23.97 -4.60
C SER A 102 0.65 24.68 -5.95
N GLU A 103 1.65 24.34 -6.78
CA GLU A 103 1.83 24.91 -8.12
C GLU A 103 0.96 24.23 -9.19
N GLY A 104 0.19 23.20 -8.78
CA GLY A 104 -0.80 22.52 -9.62
C GLY A 104 -0.22 21.39 -10.47
N PHE A 105 -1.09 20.50 -10.95
CA PHE A 105 -0.69 19.27 -11.63
C PHE A 105 -0.01 19.51 -13.00
N ASN A 106 -0.52 20.44 -13.81
CA ASN A 106 -0.17 20.56 -15.22
C ASN A 106 1.31 20.88 -15.50
N ASN A 107 2.00 21.53 -14.55
CA ASN A 107 3.42 21.89 -14.67
C ASN A 107 4.26 21.16 -13.62
N SER A 108 3.76 20.05 -13.09
CA SER A 108 4.42 19.34 -11.99
C SER A 108 5.31 18.21 -12.49
N TYR A 109 6.33 17.89 -11.68
CA TYR A 109 7.13 16.67 -11.82
C TYR A 109 6.27 15.42 -12.03
N TRP A 110 5.13 15.33 -11.34
CA TRP A 110 4.26 14.14 -11.38
C TRP A 110 3.55 13.96 -12.71
N LYS A 111 3.17 15.05 -13.39
CA LYS A 111 2.64 14.95 -14.75
C LYS A 111 3.72 14.48 -15.70
N ASP A 112 4.90 15.10 -15.65
CA ASP A 112 6.04 14.69 -16.50
C ASP A 112 6.42 13.22 -16.26
N TRP A 113 6.38 12.76 -15.00
CA TRP A 113 6.57 11.35 -14.66
C TRP A 113 5.56 10.43 -15.34
N ILE A 114 4.27 10.78 -15.30
CA ILE A 114 3.21 10.02 -15.98
C ILE A 114 3.49 10.00 -17.48
N ASP A 115 3.89 11.12 -18.09
CA ASP A 115 4.23 11.21 -19.51
C ASP A 115 5.40 10.30 -19.88
N GLY A 116 6.45 10.30 -19.06
CA GLY A 116 7.59 9.39 -19.22
C GLY A 116 7.16 7.93 -19.18
N VAL A 117 6.29 7.55 -18.26
CA VAL A 117 5.76 6.18 -18.18
C VAL A 117 4.91 5.83 -19.40
N LEU A 118 4.01 6.73 -19.81
CA LEU A 118 3.10 6.52 -20.94
C LEU A 118 3.83 6.45 -22.30
N SER A 119 5.02 7.05 -22.41
CA SER A 119 5.85 6.96 -23.62
C SER A 119 6.31 5.53 -23.97
N VAL A 120 6.24 4.60 -23.00
CA VAL A 120 6.52 3.18 -23.20
C VAL A 120 5.21 2.43 -23.39
N VAL A 121 5.05 1.76 -24.53
CA VAL A 121 3.90 0.88 -24.78
C VAL A 121 4.08 -0.45 -24.04
N ASP A 122 3.17 -0.76 -23.13
CA ASP A 122 3.12 -2.04 -22.41
C ASP A 122 1.67 -2.44 -22.14
N SER A 123 1.26 -3.60 -22.65
CA SER A 123 -0.11 -4.11 -22.51
C SER A 123 -0.44 -4.66 -21.12
N ASN A 124 0.56 -4.92 -20.28
CA ASN A 124 0.35 -5.39 -18.90
C ASN A 124 0.23 -4.23 -17.90
N ARG A 125 0.57 -3.00 -18.30
CA ARG A 125 0.38 -1.81 -17.45
C ARG A 125 -1.10 -1.44 -17.44
N LEU A 126 -1.73 -1.55 -16.27
CA LEU A 126 -3.12 -1.17 -16.07
C LEU A 126 -3.27 0.32 -15.71
N GLY A 127 -2.25 0.88 -15.07
CA GLY A 127 -2.24 2.29 -14.72
C GLY A 127 -1.27 2.63 -13.61
N PHE A 128 -1.71 3.48 -12.70
CA PHE A 128 -0.85 4.17 -11.74
C PHE A 128 -1.32 4.01 -10.29
N TYR A 129 -0.35 4.03 -9.37
CA TYR A 129 -0.57 4.09 -7.94
C TYR A 129 -0.06 5.42 -7.39
N TRP A 130 -0.96 6.24 -6.84
CA TRP A 130 -0.56 7.46 -6.15
C TRP A 130 0.09 7.13 -4.81
N SER A 131 1.42 7.29 -4.73
CA SER A 131 2.18 6.75 -3.61
C SER A 131 2.17 7.61 -2.36
N TYR A 132 1.44 8.73 -2.33
CA TYR A 132 1.32 9.48 -1.08
C TYR A 132 0.24 8.82 -0.24
N GLU A 133 0.61 8.16 0.85
CA GLU A 133 -0.28 7.25 1.57
C GLU A 133 -1.10 7.95 2.67
N SER A 134 -0.90 9.23 2.92
CA SER A 134 -1.58 9.90 4.05
C SER A 134 -3.08 10.06 3.80
N CYS A 135 -3.93 9.52 4.68
CA CYS A 135 -5.38 9.82 4.65
C CYS A 135 -5.68 11.30 4.94
N LEU A 136 -4.72 12.09 5.44
CA LEU A 136 -4.94 13.51 5.71
C LEU A 136 -4.90 14.39 4.47
N GLN A 137 -4.55 13.84 3.30
CA GLN A 137 -4.45 14.61 2.05
C GLN A 137 -5.61 15.57 1.85
N THR A 138 -5.32 16.81 1.44
CA THR A 138 -6.33 17.88 1.21
C THR A 138 -7.10 18.35 2.45
N THR A 139 -6.72 17.88 3.65
CA THR A 139 -7.28 18.39 4.91
C THR A 139 -6.43 19.52 5.48
N PRO A 140 -6.97 20.36 6.39
CA PRO A 140 -6.17 21.37 7.08
C PRO A 140 -5.01 20.82 7.91
N ASN A 141 -5.00 19.50 8.18
CA ASN A 141 -3.95 18.83 8.95
C ASN A 141 -2.89 18.17 8.05
N ASP A 142 -2.98 18.32 6.73
CA ASP A 142 -1.94 17.91 5.78
C ASP A 142 -0.98 19.06 5.50
N GLY A 143 0.27 18.87 5.92
CA GLY A 143 1.35 19.85 5.72
C GLY A 143 2.00 19.82 4.34
N THR A 144 1.55 18.96 3.41
CA THR A 144 2.19 18.78 2.10
C THR A 144 1.61 19.64 0.99
N GLY A 145 0.40 20.18 1.16
CA GLY A 145 -0.22 21.13 0.24
C GLY A 145 -0.85 20.50 -1.02
N VAL A 146 -1.07 19.19 -1.04
CA VAL A 146 -1.83 18.54 -2.12
C VAL A 146 -3.28 19.01 -2.05
N SER A 147 -3.81 19.57 -3.14
CA SER A 147 -5.18 20.09 -3.23
C SER A 147 -6.14 19.08 -3.88
N VAL A 148 -7.44 19.26 -3.66
CA VAL A 148 -8.48 18.46 -4.35
C VAL A 148 -8.37 18.63 -5.87
N GLU A 149 -8.16 19.86 -6.33
CA GLU A 149 -8.00 20.17 -7.76
C GLU A 149 -6.77 19.46 -8.37
N PHE A 150 -5.67 19.35 -7.62
CA PHE A 150 -4.49 18.62 -8.06
C PHE A 150 -4.81 17.14 -8.32
N ILE A 151 -5.49 16.48 -7.38
CA ILE A 151 -5.87 15.06 -7.50
C ILE A 151 -6.89 14.87 -8.63
N GLN A 152 -7.88 15.75 -8.75
CA GLN A 152 -8.86 15.71 -9.84
C GLN A 152 -8.19 15.82 -11.21
N LYS A 153 -7.25 16.76 -11.39
CA LYS A 153 -6.53 16.91 -12.65
C LYS A 153 -5.67 15.70 -12.98
N MET A 154 -4.98 15.13 -11.98
CA MET A 154 -4.22 13.89 -12.16
C MET A 154 -5.12 12.72 -12.57
N SER A 155 -6.24 12.55 -11.88
CA SER A 155 -7.23 11.51 -12.16
C SER A 155 -7.75 11.60 -13.59
N ASN A 156 -8.27 12.77 -13.99
CA ASN A 156 -8.74 13.01 -15.36
C ASN A 156 -7.63 12.72 -16.38
N TYR A 157 -6.41 13.17 -16.13
CA TYR A 157 -5.29 12.95 -17.03
C TYR A 157 -4.95 11.48 -17.23
N VAL A 158 -4.96 10.69 -16.14
CA VAL A 158 -4.71 9.24 -16.19
C VAL A 158 -5.85 8.53 -16.93
N HIS A 159 -7.11 8.89 -16.64
CA HIS A 159 -8.29 8.31 -17.28
C HIS A 159 -8.44 8.68 -18.76
N ASP A 160 -8.04 9.89 -19.17
CA ASP A 160 -8.01 10.33 -20.58
C ASP A 160 -7.04 9.48 -21.41
N HIS A 161 -6.07 8.81 -20.77
CA HIS A 161 -5.17 7.83 -21.39
C HIS A 161 -5.66 6.38 -21.25
N GLY A 162 -6.89 6.16 -20.78
CA GLY A 162 -7.48 4.83 -20.60
C GLY A 162 -6.76 3.97 -19.55
N GLN A 163 -6.11 4.60 -18.56
CA GLN A 163 -5.40 3.94 -17.47
C GLN A 163 -6.18 4.09 -16.16
N GLU A 164 -6.03 3.13 -15.25
CA GLU A 164 -6.60 3.18 -13.91
C GLU A 164 -5.70 3.98 -12.94
N LEU A 165 -6.28 4.64 -11.93
CA LEU A 165 -5.57 5.31 -10.84
C LEU A 165 -6.01 4.73 -9.49
N ILE A 166 -5.05 4.21 -8.73
CA ILE A 166 -5.32 3.61 -7.41
C ILE A 166 -4.65 4.36 -6.27
N TRP A 167 -5.22 4.22 -5.08
CA TRP A 167 -4.68 4.80 -3.85
C TRP A 167 -4.83 3.85 -2.66
N ILE A 168 -3.85 3.91 -1.76
CA ILE A 168 -3.76 3.03 -0.60
C ILE A 168 -3.53 3.89 0.66
N PRO A 169 -4.58 4.57 1.18
CA PRO A 169 -4.42 5.51 2.27
C PRO A 169 -4.26 4.83 3.63
N ALA A 170 -3.20 5.20 4.37
CA ALA A 170 -2.98 4.91 5.77
C ALA A 170 -3.83 5.80 6.67
N THR A 171 -4.68 5.18 7.48
CA THR A 171 -5.48 5.88 8.52
C THR A 171 -4.65 6.19 9.78
N GLY A 172 -3.52 5.50 9.96
CA GLY A 172 -2.67 5.56 11.14
C GLY A 172 -3.42 5.15 12.40
N ASN A 173 -3.09 5.80 13.51
CA ASN A 173 -3.77 5.59 14.79
C ASN A 173 -5.15 6.28 14.88
N ARG A 174 -5.74 6.79 13.78
CA ARG A 174 -7.03 7.51 13.86
C ARG A 174 -8.18 6.53 14.03
N GLY A 175 -9.02 6.76 15.03
CA GLY A 175 -10.31 6.09 15.22
C GLY A 175 -11.41 6.66 14.32
N VAL A 176 -12.55 5.97 14.26
CA VAL A 176 -13.64 6.28 13.33
C VAL A 176 -14.25 7.66 13.62
N THR A 177 -14.25 8.14 14.86
CA THR A 177 -14.78 9.47 15.18
C THR A 177 -13.97 10.62 14.56
N TYR A 178 -12.69 10.40 14.26
CA TYR A 178 -11.89 11.33 13.46
C TYR A 178 -12.11 11.10 11.97
N LEU A 179 -12.14 9.84 11.51
CA LEU A 179 -12.30 9.51 10.09
C LEU A 179 -13.64 9.98 9.51
N ARG A 180 -14.69 10.15 10.33
CA ARG A 180 -15.96 10.76 9.91
C ARG A 180 -15.90 12.28 9.69
N LYS A 181 -14.75 12.92 9.85
CA LYS A 181 -14.62 14.38 9.73
C LYS A 181 -13.66 14.75 8.60
N ASP A 182 -14.14 15.61 7.72
CA ASP A 182 -13.40 16.21 6.59
C ASP A 182 -12.06 16.88 6.94
N ALA A 183 -11.87 17.25 8.21
CA ALA A 183 -10.61 17.82 8.70
C ALA A 183 -9.53 16.76 8.98
N PHE A 184 -9.90 15.48 9.07
CA PHE A 184 -9.02 14.39 9.49
C PHE A 184 -9.08 13.18 8.54
N ASP A 185 -9.91 13.25 7.50
CA ASP A 185 -9.96 12.25 6.45
C ASP A 185 -10.23 12.90 5.09
N GLY A 186 -9.18 12.95 4.28
CA GLY A 186 -9.20 13.37 2.90
C GLY A 186 -9.87 12.37 1.97
N ILE A 187 -9.97 11.09 2.37
CA ILE A 187 -10.60 10.05 1.53
C ILE A 187 -12.04 10.43 1.21
N LEU A 188 -12.74 11.07 2.15
CA LEU A 188 -14.09 11.59 1.96
C LEU A 188 -14.19 12.53 0.74
N LYS A 189 -13.16 13.35 0.48
CA LYS A 189 -13.15 14.38 -0.56
C LYS A 189 -12.60 13.88 -1.89
N ILE A 190 -11.49 13.12 -1.83
CA ILE A 190 -10.74 12.75 -3.02
C ILE A 190 -10.87 11.28 -3.42
N GLY A 191 -11.45 10.43 -2.58
CA GLY A 191 -11.60 9.00 -2.85
C GLY A 191 -12.31 8.71 -4.18
N GLY A 192 -13.25 9.58 -4.57
CA GLY A 192 -14.02 9.47 -5.81
C GLY A 192 -13.23 9.67 -7.11
N TYR A 193 -11.98 10.11 -7.03
CA TYR A 193 -11.08 10.30 -8.18
C TYR A 193 -10.21 9.07 -8.47
N PHE A 194 -10.33 8.02 -7.69
CA PHE A 194 -9.57 6.78 -7.85
C PHE A 194 -10.49 5.65 -8.31
N ASP A 195 -9.98 4.74 -9.12
CA ASP A 195 -10.68 3.50 -9.48
C ASP A 195 -10.77 2.56 -8.27
N TYR A 196 -9.67 2.48 -7.50
CA TYR A 196 -9.59 1.68 -6.28
C TYR A 196 -9.00 2.49 -5.12
N VAL A 197 -9.62 2.38 -3.96
CA VAL A 197 -9.10 2.89 -2.68
C VAL A 197 -8.96 1.71 -1.71
N PHE A 198 -7.74 1.27 -1.44
CA PHE A 198 -7.46 0.22 -0.45
C PHE A 198 -7.04 0.86 0.87
N VAL A 199 -8.00 1.09 1.76
CA VAL A 199 -7.75 1.75 3.04
C VAL A 199 -6.91 0.85 3.93
N GLN A 200 -5.83 1.37 4.51
CA GLN A 200 -5.05 0.67 5.54
C GLN A 200 -5.62 1.01 6.93
N PRO A 201 -6.20 0.04 7.65
CA PRO A 201 -6.68 0.26 9.01
C PRO A 201 -5.54 0.54 10.00
N ASN A 202 -4.32 0.09 9.68
CA ASN A 202 -3.11 0.14 10.49
C ASN A 202 -3.24 -0.50 11.88
N TYR A 203 -4.19 -1.43 12.03
CA TYR A 203 -4.41 -2.18 13.26
C TYR A 203 -3.24 -3.10 13.60
N TYR A 204 -2.58 -3.67 12.58
CA TYR A 204 -1.41 -4.51 12.75
C TYR A 204 -0.20 -3.75 13.33
N GLN A 205 -0.09 -2.46 13.03
CA GLN A 205 1.09 -1.63 13.35
C GLN A 205 0.92 -0.81 14.63
N TYR A 206 -0.30 -0.35 14.93
CA TYR A 206 -0.52 0.58 16.04
C TYR A 206 -1.15 -0.11 17.26
N PRO A 207 -0.50 -0.03 18.45
CA PRO A 207 -1.06 -0.55 19.70
C PRO A 207 -2.21 0.29 20.25
N THR A 208 -2.28 1.56 19.84
CA THR A 208 -3.29 2.51 20.30
C THR A 208 -3.93 3.26 19.14
N LEU A 209 -5.11 3.81 19.41
CA LEU A 209 -5.86 4.67 18.52
C LEU A 209 -6.35 5.93 19.25
N ASP A 210 -6.62 6.98 18.49
CA ASP A 210 -7.19 8.23 18.98
C ASP A 210 -8.66 8.34 18.54
N GLU A 211 -9.57 8.55 19.50
CA GLU A 211 -10.94 8.99 19.26
C GLU A 211 -11.11 10.43 19.73
N LYS A 212 -12.15 11.11 19.24
CA LYS A 212 -12.49 12.47 19.67
C LYS A 212 -12.69 12.51 21.19
N GLY A 213 -11.79 13.19 21.88
CA GLY A 213 -11.84 13.36 23.34
C GLY A 213 -11.27 12.17 24.12
N ASN A 214 -10.70 11.17 23.46
CA ASN A 214 -10.03 10.05 24.10
C ASN A 214 -8.83 9.58 23.27
N HIS A 215 -7.65 10.06 23.65
CA HIS A 215 -6.39 9.80 22.96
C HIS A 215 -5.67 8.59 23.57
N GLY A 216 -4.98 7.82 22.73
CA GLY A 216 -4.17 6.68 23.17
C GLY A 216 -4.99 5.49 23.69
N LEU A 217 -6.23 5.32 23.23
CA LEU A 217 -7.04 4.15 23.52
C LEU A 217 -6.38 2.88 23.00
N PRO A 218 -6.45 1.73 23.70
CA PRO A 218 -6.00 0.46 23.15
C PRO A 218 -6.69 0.15 21.82
N TYR A 219 -5.92 -0.22 20.80
CA TYR A 219 -6.47 -0.63 19.52
C TYR A 219 -6.88 -2.10 19.56
N THR A 220 -8.08 -2.36 20.10
CA THR A 220 -8.65 -3.70 20.27
C THR A 220 -9.27 -4.25 18.99
N TYR A 221 -9.61 -5.54 19.00
CA TYR A 221 -10.31 -6.20 17.89
C TYR A 221 -11.66 -5.54 17.58
N GLU A 222 -12.43 -5.16 18.59
CA GLU A 222 -13.72 -4.49 18.41
C GLU A 222 -13.56 -3.15 17.68
N LYS A 223 -12.45 -2.46 17.94
CA LYS A 223 -12.09 -1.21 17.25
C LYS A 223 -11.62 -1.44 15.82
N LEU A 224 -11.00 -2.58 15.52
CA LEU A 224 -10.76 -3.00 14.14
C LEU A 224 -12.09 -3.23 13.42
N VAL A 225 -12.99 -4.02 14.01
CA VAL A 225 -14.33 -4.31 13.45
C VAL A 225 -15.11 -3.02 13.20
N GLU A 226 -15.08 -2.07 14.14
CA GLU A 226 -15.70 -0.74 13.96
C GLU A 226 -15.12 0.00 12.75
N LYS A 227 -13.79 0.03 12.60
CA LYS A 227 -13.13 0.71 11.48
C LYS A 227 -13.43 0.04 10.15
N ILE A 228 -13.38 -1.30 10.07
CA ILE A 228 -13.71 -2.04 8.84
C ILE A 228 -15.18 -1.83 8.46
N ARG A 229 -16.10 -1.83 9.44
CA ARG A 229 -17.51 -1.51 9.18
C ARG A 229 -17.67 -0.10 8.59
N TRP A 230 -16.95 0.90 9.11
CA TRP A 230 -16.96 2.25 8.53
C TRP A 230 -16.42 2.27 7.09
N ILE A 231 -15.32 1.58 6.80
CA ILE A 231 -14.75 1.43 5.43
C ILE A 231 -15.78 0.82 4.48
N TYR A 232 -16.52 -0.19 4.93
CA TYR A 232 -17.48 -0.91 4.11
C TYR A 232 -18.82 -0.17 3.94
N GLU A 233 -19.44 0.25 5.03
CA GLU A 233 -20.84 0.69 5.04
C GLU A 233 -21.02 2.19 4.86
N GLU A 234 -20.05 3.01 5.31
CA GLU A 234 -20.17 4.47 5.39
C GLU A 234 -19.32 5.20 4.36
N LEU A 235 -18.04 4.84 4.25
CA LEU A 235 -17.08 5.53 3.38
C LEU A 235 -17.51 5.57 1.90
N PRO A 236 -18.02 4.48 1.27
CA PRO A 236 -18.43 4.52 -0.13
C PRO A 236 -19.64 5.45 -0.35
N LYS A 237 -20.55 5.53 0.64
CA LYS A 237 -21.69 6.46 0.58
C LYS A 237 -21.19 7.90 0.64
N LYS A 238 -20.25 8.20 1.54
CA LYS A 238 -19.66 9.53 1.68
C LYS A 238 -18.90 9.97 0.42
N ILE A 239 -18.14 9.07 -0.19
CA ILE A 239 -17.47 9.34 -1.47
C ILE A 239 -18.51 9.70 -2.55
N LYS A 240 -19.62 8.94 -2.64
CA LYS A 240 -20.70 9.23 -3.61
C LYS A 240 -21.47 10.51 -3.30
N GLU A 241 -21.63 10.89 -2.05
CA GLU A 241 -22.23 12.19 -1.69
C GLU A 241 -21.40 13.36 -2.25
N GLN A 242 -20.06 13.24 -2.22
CA GLN A 242 -19.14 14.27 -2.73
C GLN A 242 -18.93 14.16 -4.25
N ASN A 243 -18.93 12.94 -4.79
CA ASN A 243 -18.72 12.64 -6.20
C ASN A 243 -19.82 11.67 -6.69
N PRO A 244 -21.02 12.19 -7.07
CA PRO A 244 -22.20 11.35 -7.38
C PRO A 244 -22.00 10.32 -8.49
N ASN A 245 -21.09 10.61 -9.43
CA ASN A 245 -20.77 9.72 -10.55
C ASN A 245 -19.59 8.78 -10.27
N SER A 246 -19.05 8.78 -9.04
CA SER A 246 -17.93 7.93 -8.67
C SER A 246 -18.28 6.45 -8.81
N THR A 247 -17.45 5.75 -9.56
CA THR A 247 -17.44 4.28 -9.71
C THR A 247 -16.36 3.63 -8.84
N THR A 248 -15.77 4.39 -7.91
CA THR A 248 -14.67 3.95 -7.05
C THR A 248 -15.03 2.69 -6.28
N THR A 249 -14.16 1.70 -6.36
CA THR A 249 -14.20 0.52 -5.49
C THR A 249 -13.41 0.83 -4.23
N VAL A 250 -14.11 0.89 -3.11
CA VAL A 250 -13.49 1.02 -1.78
C VAL A 250 -13.28 -0.37 -1.21
N SER A 251 -12.06 -0.64 -0.77
CA SER A 251 -11.72 -1.88 -0.08
C SER A 251 -10.62 -1.64 0.97
N ILE A 252 -9.99 -2.71 1.40
CA ILE A 252 -9.04 -2.77 2.50
C ILE A 252 -7.68 -3.30 2.04
N GLU A 253 -6.61 -2.74 2.60
CA GLU A 253 -5.31 -3.38 2.61
C GLU A 253 -5.21 -4.36 3.80
N MET A 254 -4.92 -5.61 3.49
CA MET A 254 -4.63 -6.66 4.46
C MET A 254 -3.15 -6.57 4.86
N GLU A 255 -2.90 -6.22 6.13
CA GLU A 255 -1.55 -5.94 6.63
C GLU A 255 -0.93 -7.14 7.35
N ALA A 256 0.24 -7.55 6.90
CA ALA A 256 1.14 -8.43 7.63
C ALA A 256 2.61 -8.11 7.31
N ASP A 257 3.53 -8.57 8.14
CA ASP A 257 4.96 -8.38 7.89
C ASP A 257 5.77 -9.62 8.27
N ARG A 258 7.11 -9.52 8.18
CA ARG A 258 7.98 -10.68 8.41
C ARG A 258 8.02 -11.15 9.86
N THR A 259 7.41 -10.44 10.80
CA THR A 259 7.27 -10.89 12.20
C THR A 259 6.53 -12.22 12.28
N VAL A 260 5.54 -12.46 11.41
CA VAL A 260 4.76 -13.71 11.38
C VAL A 260 5.63 -14.96 11.14
N ARG A 261 6.83 -14.78 10.57
CA ARG A 261 7.74 -15.88 10.24
C ARG A 261 8.47 -16.45 11.45
N GLY A 262 8.52 -15.75 12.59
CA GLY A 262 9.20 -16.22 13.79
C GLY A 262 10.69 -16.51 13.58
N ILE A 263 11.40 -15.65 12.84
CA ILE A 263 12.80 -15.87 12.46
C ILE A 263 13.68 -15.81 13.72
N PRO A 264 14.42 -16.88 14.09
CA PRO A 264 15.24 -16.87 15.30
C PRO A 264 16.40 -15.89 15.21
N CYS A 265 16.75 -15.26 16.32
CA CYS A 265 17.89 -14.34 16.41
C CYS A 265 18.58 -14.40 17.78
N GLY A 266 19.88 -14.11 17.78
CA GLY A 266 20.63 -13.84 19.02
C GLY A 266 20.93 -12.35 19.23
N TYR A 267 20.92 -11.56 18.16
CA TYR A 267 21.15 -10.12 18.13
C TYR A 267 20.70 -9.56 16.77
N SER A 268 20.47 -8.24 16.68
CA SER A 268 19.80 -7.62 15.53
C SER A 268 20.53 -7.77 14.20
N SER A 269 21.86 -7.85 14.16
CA SER A 269 22.57 -8.08 12.90
C SER A 269 22.43 -9.49 12.31
N LYS A 270 21.75 -10.41 13.02
CA LYS A 270 21.29 -11.69 12.45
C LYS A 270 19.90 -11.60 11.81
N CYS A 271 19.19 -10.50 11.99
CA CYS A 271 17.88 -10.31 11.41
C CYS A 271 17.99 -9.83 9.96
N PRO A 272 17.01 -10.16 9.10
CA PRO A 272 16.89 -9.59 7.77
C PRO A 272 16.89 -8.05 7.79
N GLU A 273 17.22 -7.44 6.64
CA GLU A 273 17.15 -5.98 6.45
C GLU A 273 15.83 -5.41 6.97
N ASN A 274 15.89 -4.31 7.73
CA ASN A 274 14.75 -3.62 8.36
C ASN A 274 14.00 -4.40 9.45
N MET A 275 14.61 -5.44 10.02
CA MET A 275 14.06 -6.14 11.20
C MET A 275 14.98 -5.96 12.41
N THR A 276 14.39 -6.05 13.60
CA THR A 276 15.10 -5.96 14.89
C THR A 276 14.95 -7.27 15.65
N CYS A 277 15.97 -7.65 16.43
CA CYS A 277 15.89 -8.82 17.30
C CYS A 277 15.30 -8.44 18.66
N ASP A 278 14.19 -9.09 19.04
CA ASP A 278 13.75 -9.08 20.42
C ASP A 278 14.63 -10.04 21.22
N ARG A 279 15.39 -9.53 22.20
CA ARG A 279 16.36 -10.33 22.96
C ARG A 279 15.69 -11.27 23.97
N ASN A 280 14.47 -10.96 24.39
CA ASN A 280 13.72 -11.77 25.33
C ASN A 280 13.08 -12.95 24.61
N LEU A 281 12.43 -12.67 23.47
CA LEU A 281 11.77 -13.70 22.64
C LEU A 281 12.75 -14.45 21.73
N LYS A 282 13.95 -13.88 21.48
CA LYS A 282 14.96 -14.40 20.55
C LYS A 282 14.42 -14.56 19.12
N THR A 283 13.56 -13.65 18.71
CA THR A 283 12.93 -13.62 17.38
C THR A 283 13.04 -12.25 16.74
N CYS A 284 13.20 -12.22 15.42
CA CYS A 284 13.17 -10.99 14.65
C CYS A 284 11.73 -10.51 14.48
N TYR A 285 11.53 -9.20 14.64
CA TYR A 285 10.26 -8.52 14.37
C TYR A 285 10.49 -7.28 13.48
N GLU A 286 9.42 -6.79 12.88
CA GLU A 286 9.39 -5.63 11.99
C GLU A 286 8.45 -4.54 12.56
N ASN A 287 7.38 -4.18 11.85
CA ASN A 287 6.50 -3.06 12.17
C ASN A 287 5.25 -3.49 12.96
N CYS A 288 5.06 -4.78 13.20
CA CYS A 288 3.97 -5.27 14.02
C CYS A 288 4.02 -4.65 15.43
N LYS A 289 2.85 -4.27 15.95
CA LYS A 289 2.69 -3.81 17.33
C LYS A 289 3.07 -4.85 18.39
N GLU A 290 3.28 -6.09 17.98
CA GLU A 290 3.65 -7.21 18.83
C GLU A 290 4.78 -8.02 18.19
N HIS A 291 5.80 -8.32 18.99
CA HIS A 291 7.03 -8.96 18.52
C HIS A 291 6.92 -10.49 18.51
N GLU A 292 5.97 -11.04 19.28
CA GLU A 292 5.73 -12.47 19.33
C GLU A 292 5.03 -12.95 18.04
N HIS A 293 5.70 -13.85 17.31
CA HIS A 293 5.23 -14.28 15.98
C HIS A 293 3.82 -14.89 15.99
N GLY A 294 3.44 -15.64 17.03
CA GLY A 294 2.11 -16.24 17.15
C GLY A 294 1.01 -15.19 17.29
N LYS A 295 1.27 -14.11 18.03
CA LYS A 295 0.33 -13.00 18.14
C LYS A 295 0.33 -12.11 16.90
N ALA A 296 1.47 -11.92 16.24
CA ALA A 296 1.53 -11.24 14.95
C ALA A 296 0.66 -11.97 13.90
N ILE A 297 0.71 -13.31 13.86
CA ILE A 297 -0.20 -14.11 13.03
C ILE A 297 -1.67 -13.83 13.40
N ASN A 298 -2.00 -13.83 14.70
CA ASN A 298 -3.37 -13.54 15.13
C ASN A 298 -3.85 -12.16 14.69
N TYR A 299 -3.03 -11.11 14.83
CA TYR A 299 -3.39 -9.77 14.38
C TYR A 299 -3.57 -9.68 12.86
N ALA A 300 -2.79 -10.41 12.06
CA ALA A 300 -3.01 -10.48 10.62
C ALA A 300 -4.31 -11.24 10.26
N LEU A 301 -4.65 -12.28 11.03
CA LEU A 301 -5.91 -13.03 10.87
C LEU A 301 -7.14 -12.29 11.38
N ASP A 302 -6.98 -11.35 12.31
CA ASP A 302 -8.08 -10.51 12.81
C ASP A 302 -8.74 -9.70 11.69
N TYR A 303 -8.01 -9.36 10.63
CA TYR A 303 -8.61 -8.76 9.44
C TYR A 303 -9.64 -9.70 8.79
N MET A 304 -9.29 -10.99 8.59
CA MET A 304 -10.22 -11.98 8.03
C MET A 304 -11.41 -12.22 8.96
N ARG A 305 -11.16 -12.36 10.26
CA ARG A 305 -12.22 -12.53 11.28
C ARG A 305 -13.16 -11.32 11.29
N ALA A 306 -12.62 -10.11 11.22
CA ALA A 306 -13.41 -8.89 11.22
C ALA A 306 -14.24 -8.74 9.93
N LEU A 307 -13.72 -9.15 8.78
CA LEU A 307 -14.49 -9.23 7.53
C LEU A 307 -15.69 -10.18 7.68
N HIS A 308 -15.49 -11.35 8.29
CA HIS A 308 -16.56 -12.32 8.56
C HIS A 308 -17.60 -11.79 9.55
N ASP A 309 -17.15 -11.17 10.65
CA ASP A 309 -18.05 -10.64 11.69
C ASP A 309 -19.01 -9.56 11.17
N ILE A 310 -18.59 -8.81 10.14
CA ILE A 310 -19.46 -7.82 9.49
C ILE A 310 -20.16 -8.35 8.23
N GLY A 311 -19.90 -9.61 7.84
CA GLY A 311 -20.46 -10.21 6.64
C GLY A 311 -20.00 -9.53 5.34
N TRP A 312 -18.77 -9.02 5.29
CA TRP A 312 -18.21 -8.35 4.11
C TRP A 312 -17.20 -9.27 3.40
N GLU A 313 -17.51 -9.60 2.15
CA GLU A 313 -16.61 -10.28 1.22
C GLU A 313 -16.13 -9.27 0.16
N PRO A 314 -15.08 -8.48 0.44
CA PRO A 314 -14.61 -7.45 -0.50
C PRO A 314 -14.27 -8.05 -1.85
N SER A 315 -14.82 -7.48 -2.92
CA SER A 315 -14.59 -7.93 -4.30
C SER A 315 -13.13 -7.79 -4.72
N ASP A 316 -12.34 -6.96 -4.06
CA ASP A 316 -10.94 -6.71 -4.41
C ASP A 316 -10.16 -6.43 -3.14
N ARG A 317 -8.92 -6.93 -2.99
CA ARG A 317 -8.10 -6.70 -1.78
C ARG A 317 -6.65 -6.44 -2.15
N ALA A 318 -6.01 -5.55 -1.41
CA ALA A 318 -4.56 -5.35 -1.45
C ALA A 318 -3.89 -6.07 -0.28
N TYR A 319 -2.69 -6.59 -0.49
CA TYR A 319 -1.97 -7.38 0.51
C TYR A 319 -0.57 -6.83 0.72
N TYR A 320 -0.36 -6.21 1.89
CA TYR A 320 0.97 -5.87 2.38
C TYR A 320 1.56 -7.06 3.14
N PHE A 321 2.77 -7.46 2.75
CA PHE A 321 3.49 -8.58 3.36
C PHE A 321 5.00 -8.32 3.46
N SER A 322 5.37 -7.04 3.65
CA SER A 322 6.76 -6.57 3.58
C SER A 322 7.41 -7.03 2.26
N ASN A 323 8.60 -7.66 2.31
CA ASN A 323 9.37 -8.06 1.14
C ASN A 323 9.63 -9.57 1.03
N ASP A 324 8.88 -10.41 1.76
CA ASP A 324 9.06 -11.87 1.73
C ASP A 324 7.72 -12.61 1.59
N LEU A 325 7.53 -13.29 0.48
CA LEU A 325 6.29 -14.02 0.17
C LEU A 325 6.04 -15.21 1.12
N LYS A 326 7.01 -15.63 1.93
CA LYS A 326 6.75 -16.62 3.00
C LYS A 326 5.78 -16.12 4.07
N VAL A 327 5.59 -14.81 4.20
CA VAL A 327 4.55 -14.22 5.05
C VAL A 327 3.16 -14.70 4.60
N ILE A 328 2.90 -14.64 3.29
CA ILE A 328 1.64 -15.12 2.70
C ILE A 328 1.47 -16.63 2.88
N ASP A 329 2.53 -17.41 2.71
CA ASP A 329 2.47 -18.87 2.93
C ASP A 329 2.05 -19.21 4.36
N ALA A 330 2.64 -18.53 5.35
CA ALA A 330 2.34 -18.76 6.77
C ALA A 330 0.88 -18.41 7.09
N LEU A 331 0.38 -17.29 6.55
CA LEU A 331 -0.99 -16.86 6.77
C LEU A 331 -1.99 -17.74 6.03
N GLN A 332 -1.71 -18.18 4.80
CA GLN A 332 -2.56 -19.13 4.09
C GLN A 332 -2.68 -20.46 4.84
N GLU A 333 -1.58 -21.01 5.36
CA GLU A 333 -1.61 -22.24 6.16
C GLU A 333 -2.47 -22.07 7.42
N ARG A 334 -2.30 -20.96 8.13
CA ARG A 334 -3.04 -20.70 9.37
C ARG A 334 -4.52 -20.44 9.12
N CYS A 335 -4.84 -19.61 8.12
CA CYS A 335 -6.20 -19.26 7.74
C CYS A 335 -6.98 -20.51 7.28
N ARG A 336 -6.36 -21.41 6.49
CA ARG A 336 -7.01 -22.68 6.11
C ARG A 336 -7.32 -23.57 7.30
N ARG A 337 -6.47 -23.60 8.33
CA ARG A 337 -6.69 -24.41 9.52
C ARG A 337 -7.75 -23.85 10.44
N GLU A 338 -7.80 -22.52 10.60
CA GLU A 338 -8.67 -21.87 11.58
C GLU A 338 -10.02 -21.43 11.00
N LEU A 339 -10.02 -20.94 9.77
CA LEU A 339 -11.18 -20.33 9.10
C LEU A 339 -11.70 -21.17 7.91
N ASN A 340 -11.01 -22.28 7.58
CA ASN A 340 -11.36 -23.17 6.46
C ASN A 340 -11.39 -22.46 5.09
N GLU A 341 -10.52 -21.47 4.89
CA GLU A 341 -10.44 -20.68 3.66
C GLU A 341 -9.00 -20.19 3.39
N PRO A 342 -8.65 -19.77 2.16
CA PRO A 342 -7.36 -19.16 1.90
C PRO A 342 -7.31 -17.70 2.37
N TYR A 343 -6.14 -17.27 2.89
CA TYR A 343 -5.90 -15.88 3.26
C TYR A 343 -5.93 -14.93 2.04
N VAL A 344 -5.33 -15.37 0.94
CA VAL A 344 -5.33 -14.66 -0.36
C VAL A 344 -6.47 -15.12 -1.21
#